data_AF-A0A1Q9N9X2-F1
#
_entry.id   AF-A0A1Q9N9X2-F1
#
_cell.length_a   1.000
_cell.length_b   1.000
_cell.length_c   1.000
_cell.angle_alpha   90.00
_cell.angle_beta   90.00
_cell.angle_gamma   90.00
#
_symmetry.space_group_name_H-M   'P 1'
#
loop_
_entity.id
_entity.type
_entity.pdbx_description
1 polymer ?
#
loop_
_entity_poly.entity_id
_entity_poly.type
_entity_poly.pdbx_seq_one_letter_code
_entity_poly.pdbx_strand_id
1 'polypeptide(L)'
;MIKFNSLTIVLIIFLTAFNPSSSNSQVPVLSDFDEKVYFGYEYGTSGIINTLLELQNAKLPDFNLDLIPLIEFTLEQVWNDRINSNRTKYASWPKMKDFYSIIYPGQKYGPAGIFLTFINLYNTTEDIKWLQRAEEGYWLLASQALNSTTQPRWPYSYKFPNATSGTSTTDLKYGTSGILYFNMLLYKITKNSSYLDHGRLLISSLKEMSTKKIIDEQTYSVIPWYYPNGEETIMTGYNWGLTGIAPLLYRYANILNDESLKTWSLELTDFILAIQEKDGGWKNEYLGKDSITGFDDGVSGILYGLYEMQQLSGLKKYSDSIINGISWLFSQFINNQTHKGFFYDNYRTNVYTSLYRGSIGILRILTSMKEYLNENQYSNVIDTYKWLLTNGSIVIEENKKELFLLLYNPMNYEYIDFSFAEGLAGLLSELIRLKQNEKLENDINIDIDKFLILTVDTLLYFQDDFGYWNRQILIDQNWDFYRFKITSQATTPVNGAGFEILMIGMAIIGIFIYRKRR
;
A
#
# COMPACT_ATOMS: atom_id res chain seq x y z
N MET A 1 -67.60 -33.45 -34.76
CA MET A 1 -67.68 -31.97 -34.75
C MET A 1 -68.16 -31.60 -33.35
N ILE A 2 -67.38 -31.02 -32.45
CA ILE A 2 -66.60 -29.78 -32.50
C ILE A 2 -65.33 -29.94 -31.61
N LYS A 3 -64.21 -29.35 -32.04
CA LYS A 3 -62.95 -29.19 -31.28
C LYS A 3 -63.00 -27.93 -30.42
N PHE A 4 -62.46 -27.98 -29.19
CA PHE A 4 -61.71 -26.92 -28.48
C PHE A 4 -60.93 -27.65 -27.34
N ASN A 5 -59.61 -27.86 -27.48
CA ASN A 5 -58.49 -27.00 -27.04
C ASN A 5 -58.44 -26.78 -25.52
N SER A 6 -57.61 -27.53 -24.78
CA SER A 6 -56.27 -27.10 -24.33
C SER A 6 -56.26 -25.77 -23.58
N LEU A 7 -56.23 -25.80 -22.23
CA LEU A 7 -55.41 -24.91 -21.38
C LEU A 7 -55.67 -25.15 -19.88
N THR A 8 -55.23 -26.27 -19.29
CA THR A 8 -55.10 -26.32 -17.82
C THR A 8 -54.04 -27.34 -17.40
N ILE A 9 -53.10 -26.87 -16.58
CA ILE A 9 -52.20 -27.65 -15.71
C ILE A 9 -50.94 -28.25 -16.36
N VAL A 10 -50.07 -27.38 -16.91
CA VAL A 10 -48.61 -27.53 -16.73
C VAL A 10 -48.03 -26.13 -16.45
N LEU A 11 -48.50 -25.51 -15.36
CA LEU A 11 -48.02 -24.20 -14.89
C LEU A 11 -47.45 -24.33 -13.46
N ILE A 12 -46.65 -25.38 -13.22
CA ILE A 12 -45.96 -25.62 -11.93
C ILE A 12 -44.45 -25.83 -12.10
N ILE A 13 -43.91 -25.87 -13.33
CA ILE A 13 -42.48 -26.08 -13.54
C ILE A 13 -41.98 -25.02 -14.52
N PHE A 14 -41.89 -23.75 -14.10
CA PHE A 14 -41.04 -22.73 -14.75
C PHE A 14 -40.87 -21.43 -13.93
N LEU A 15 -41.43 -21.34 -12.72
CA LEU A 15 -41.32 -20.15 -11.85
C LEU A 15 -40.39 -20.33 -10.62
N THR A 16 -39.71 -21.47 -10.47
CA THR A 16 -38.78 -21.71 -9.36
C THR A 16 -37.32 -21.93 -9.79
N ALA A 17 -37.01 -21.84 -11.08
CA ALA A 17 -35.64 -22.07 -11.61
C ALA A 17 -34.84 -20.79 -11.90
N PHE A 18 -35.40 -19.60 -11.66
CA PHE A 18 -34.67 -18.33 -11.75
C PHE A 18 -34.77 -17.57 -10.44
N ASN A 19 -34.28 -18.18 -9.37
CA ASN A 19 -33.68 -17.39 -8.29
C ASN A 19 -32.19 -17.30 -8.64
N PRO A 20 -31.71 -16.24 -9.32
CA PRO A 20 -30.29 -15.94 -9.34
C PRO A 20 -29.91 -15.37 -7.98
N SER A 21 -30.14 -16.13 -6.90
CA SER A 21 -29.40 -15.98 -5.66
C SER A 21 -28.03 -16.65 -5.81
N SER A 22 -27.41 -16.53 -6.99
CA SER A 22 -25.95 -16.52 -7.03
C SER A 22 -25.57 -15.21 -6.35
N SER A 23 -25.25 -15.31 -5.07
CA SER A 23 -24.40 -14.35 -4.38
C SER A 23 -23.16 -14.17 -5.24
N ASN A 24 -23.22 -13.24 -6.20
CA ASN A 24 -22.05 -12.80 -6.93
C ASN A 24 -21.11 -12.30 -5.83
N SER A 25 -20.09 -13.11 -5.53
CA SER A 25 -19.12 -12.80 -4.48
C SER A 25 -18.66 -11.36 -4.70
N GLN A 26 -19.02 -10.46 -3.78
CA GLN A 26 -18.72 -9.05 -3.92
C GLN A 26 -17.21 -8.80 -3.88
N VAL A 27 -16.47 -9.76 -3.32
CA VAL A 27 -15.02 -9.85 -3.39
C VAL A 27 -14.66 -10.95 -4.39
N PRO A 28 -14.14 -10.61 -5.58
CA PRO A 28 -13.37 -11.59 -6.31
C PRO A 28 -12.12 -11.88 -5.48
N VAL A 29 -11.96 -13.14 -5.07
CA VAL A 29 -10.65 -13.69 -4.69
C VAL A 29 -9.76 -13.44 -5.90
N LEU A 30 -8.85 -12.48 -5.81
CA LEU A 30 -7.83 -12.34 -6.83
C LEU A 30 -6.83 -13.45 -6.65
N SER A 31 -6.25 -13.87 -7.76
CA SER A 31 -4.96 -14.51 -7.70
C SER A 31 -3.99 -13.53 -7.03
N ASP A 32 -3.18 -14.01 -6.08
CA ASP A 32 -2.07 -13.22 -5.56
C ASP A 32 -1.11 -12.79 -6.69
N PHE A 33 -1.15 -13.54 -7.80
CA PHE A 33 -0.34 -13.34 -9.00
C PHE A 33 -1.17 -13.14 -10.28
N ASP A 34 -1.05 -11.99 -10.93
CA ASP A 34 -1.61 -11.75 -12.27
C ASP A 34 -0.90 -10.60 -13.02
N GLU A 35 -0.86 -10.71 -14.35
CA GLU A 35 -0.18 -9.75 -15.22
C GLU A 35 -1.14 -8.66 -15.78
N LYS A 36 -2.16 -8.28 -15.01
CA LYS A 36 -3.20 -7.35 -15.51
C LYS A 36 -2.89 -5.90 -15.17
N VAL A 37 -3.51 -4.99 -15.94
CA VAL A 37 -3.49 -3.56 -15.68
C VAL A 37 -4.57 -3.20 -14.66
N TYR A 38 -4.14 -2.55 -13.58
CA TYR A 38 -5.01 -1.95 -12.56
C TYR A 38 -4.89 -0.42 -12.58
N PHE A 39 -5.96 0.28 -12.21
CA PHE A 39 -5.97 1.75 -12.18
C PHE A 39 -5.74 2.33 -10.78
N GLY A 40 -6.19 1.63 -9.73
CA GLY A 40 -6.19 2.13 -8.36
C GLY A 40 -4.80 2.40 -7.77
N TYR A 41 -4.78 2.89 -6.52
CA TYR A 41 -3.56 3.37 -5.90
C TYR A 41 -2.61 2.24 -5.50
N GLU A 42 -3.07 1.22 -4.79
CA GLU A 42 -2.12 0.26 -4.21
C GLU A 42 -1.49 -0.66 -5.25
N TYR A 43 -2.31 -1.20 -6.16
CA TYR A 43 -1.92 -2.24 -7.12
C TYR A 43 -1.81 -1.74 -8.55
N GLY A 44 -2.12 -0.46 -8.79
CA GLY A 44 -2.31 0.04 -10.13
C GLY A 44 -1.48 1.26 -10.48
N THR A 45 -1.77 1.73 -11.69
CA THR A 45 -1.17 2.88 -12.36
C THR A 45 -1.10 4.12 -11.46
N SER A 46 -2.13 4.39 -10.66
CA SER A 46 -2.17 5.60 -9.83
C SER A 46 -1.13 5.62 -8.72
N GLY A 47 -0.77 4.46 -8.16
CA GLY A 47 0.29 4.36 -7.16
C GLY A 47 1.68 4.58 -7.76
N ILE A 48 1.93 3.97 -8.93
CA ILE A 48 3.19 4.12 -9.66
C ILE A 48 3.40 5.60 -10.01
N ILE A 49 2.39 6.26 -10.60
CA ILE A 49 2.44 7.69 -10.91
C ILE A 49 2.66 8.51 -9.66
N ASN A 50 1.96 8.20 -8.57
CA ASN A 50 2.09 8.96 -7.34
C ASN A 50 3.52 8.91 -6.79
N THR A 51 4.19 7.77 -6.90
CA THR A 51 5.60 7.64 -6.51
C THR A 51 6.55 8.36 -7.48
N LEU A 52 6.31 8.30 -8.78
CA LEU A 52 7.09 9.09 -9.75
C LEU A 52 6.95 10.59 -9.50
N LEU A 53 5.78 11.03 -9.06
CA LEU A 53 5.53 12.40 -8.64
C LEU A 53 6.23 12.76 -7.31
N GLU A 54 6.27 11.83 -6.35
CA GLU A 54 7.06 11.97 -5.12
C GLU A 54 8.53 12.22 -5.45
N LEU A 55 9.08 11.49 -6.42
CA LEU A 55 10.45 11.67 -6.90
C LEU A 55 10.68 13.05 -7.51
N GLN A 56 9.77 13.48 -8.41
CA GLN A 56 9.82 14.82 -9.02
C GLN A 56 9.82 15.93 -7.96
N ASN A 57 9.00 15.78 -6.92
CA ASN A 57 8.90 16.73 -5.82
C ASN A 57 10.11 16.72 -4.89
N ALA A 58 10.82 15.60 -4.78
CA ALA A 58 11.99 15.47 -3.91
C ALA A 58 13.17 16.32 -4.38
N LYS A 59 13.20 16.73 -5.66
CA LYS A 59 14.24 17.60 -6.26
C LYS A 59 15.67 17.13 -5.91
N LEU A 60 15.91 15.82 -6.06
CA LEU A 60 17.20 15.22 -5.74
C LEU A 60 18.27 15.75 -6.72
N PRO A 61 19.45 16.21 -6.25
CA PRO A 61 20.44 16.90 -7.10
C PRO A 61 20.88 16.11 -8.33
N ASP A 62 21.00 14.79 -8.18
CA ASP A 62 21.50 13.90 -9.23
C ASP A 62 20.40 13.32 -10.12
N PHE A 63 19.12 13.69 -9.87
CA PHE A 63 17.98 13.25 -10.66
C PHE A 63 17.34 14.44 -11.39
N ASN A 64 17.66 14.60 -12.68
CA ASN A 64 17.21 15.73 -13.51
C ASN A 64 16.25 15.32 -14.65
N LEU A 65 15.48 14.26 -14.45
CA LEU A 65 14.46 13.84 -15.41
C LEU A 65 13.14 14.54 -15.10
N ASP A 66 12.60 15.29 -16.06
CA ASP A 66 11.25 15.86 -15.95
C ASP A 66 10.20 14.80 -16.26
N LEU A 67 9.55 14.31 -15.21
CA LEU A 67 8.53 13.27 -15.29
C LEU A 67 7.11 13.83 -15.51
N ILE A 68 6.92 15.16 -15.42
CA ILE A 68 5.58 15.76 -15.45
C ILE A 68 4.84 15.47 -16.76
N PRO A 69 5.43 15.64 -17.97
CA PRO A 69 4.71 15.36 -19.22
C PRO A 69 4.22 13.91 -19.33
N LEU A 70 5.02 12.95 -18.83
CA LEU A 70 4.66 11.54 -18.79
C LEU A 70 3.50 11.30 -17.82
N ILE A 71 3.61 11.85 -16.61
CA ILE A 71 2.60 11.73 -15.56
C ILE A 71 1.26 12.32 -16.03
N GLU A 72 1.27 13.50 -16.64
CA GLU A 72 0.08 14.13 -17.18
C GLU A 72 -0.53 13.28 -18.29
N PHE A 73 0.28 12.79 -19.24
CA PHE A 73 -0.19 11.90 -20.30
C PHE A 73 -0.90 10.67 -19.72
N THR A 74 -0.28 9.97 -18.77
CA THR A 74 -0.90 8.78 -18.19
C THR A 74 -2.18 9.11 -17.42
N LEU A 75 -2.20 10.18 -16.63
CA LEU A 75 -3.42 10.56 -15.89
C LEU A 75 -4.55 11.02 -16.82
N GLU A 76 -4.24 11.58 -17.99
CA GLU A 76 -5.22 11.82 -19.05
C GLU A 76 -5.80 10.50 -19.58
N GLN A 77 -4.96 9.48 -19.81
CA GLN A 77 -5.43 8.14 -20.22
C GLN A 77 -6.29 7.49 -19.13
N VAL A 78 -5.82 7.48 -17.87
CA VAL A 78 -6.60 7.01 -16.71
C VAL A 78 -7.94 7.73 -16.65
N TRP A 79 -7.96 9.06 -16.75
CA TRP A 79 -9.20 9.82 -16.80
C TRP A 79 -10.08 9.28 -17.94
N ASN A 80 -9.61 9.24 -19.18
CA ASN A 80 -10.42 8.86 -20.33
C ASN A 80 -11.05 7.45 -20.25
N ASP A 81 -10.36 6.51 -19.59
CA ASP A 81 -10.76 5.11 -19.38
C ASP A 81 -11.76 4.88 -18.22
N ARG A 82 -12.33 5.96 -17.69
CA ARG A 82 -13.49 5.95 -16.79
C ARG A 82 -14.66 5.12 -17.34
N ILE A 83 -15.39 4.45 -16.45
CA ILE A 83 -16.58 3.66 -16.80
C ILE A 83 -17.59 4.54 -17.53
N ASN A 84 -18.00 4.08 -18.72
CA ASN A 84 -19.05 4.68 -19.51
C ASN A 84 -20.27 3.74 -19.52
N SER A 85 -21.39 4.18 -18.96
CA SER A 85 -22.65 3.45 -19.00
C SER A 85 -23.74 4.38 -19.53
N ASN A 86 -24.44 3.94 -20.59
CA ASN A 86 -25.52 4.70 -21.24
C ASN A 86 -25.13 6.14 -21.65
N ARG A 87 -23.90 6.33 -22.17
CA ARG A 87 -23.32 7.63 -22.57
C ARG A 87 -22.99 8.58 -21.42
N THR A 88 -23.17 8.15 -20.17
CA THR A 88 -22.70 8.88 -18.99
C THR A 88 -21.34 8.32 -18.59
N LYS A 89 -20.32 9.19 -18.56
CA LYS A 89 -19.03 8.85 -17.95
C LYS A 89 -19.13 9.03 -16.44
N TYR A 90 -18.86 7.97 -15.70
CA TYR A 90 -18.76 8.00 -14.25
C TYR A 90 -17.30 8.19 -13.87
N ALA A 91 -17.00 9.03 -12.88
CA ALA A 91 -15.66 9.11 -12.30
C ALA A 91 -15.39 7.88 -11.41
N SER A 92 -15.40 6.73 -12.06
CA SER A 92 -15.33 5.40 -11.48
C SER A 92 -14.59 4.52 -12.47
N TRP A 93 -13.78 3.61 -11.95
CA TRP A 93 -12.94 2.75 -12.75
C TRP A 93 -13.26 1.30 -12.44
N PRO A 94 -13.17 0.43 -13.45
CA PRO A 94 -13.16 -0.98 -13.16
C PRO A 94 -11.90 -1.31 -12.37
N LYS A 95 -11.92 -2.44 -11.65
CA LYS A 95 -10.74 -2.92 -10.94
C LYS A 95 -9.55 -3.14 -11.87
N MET A 96 -9.83 -3.70 -13.05
CA MET A 96 -8.86 -4.03 -14.10
C MET A 96 -9.41 -3.56 -15.44
N LYS A 97 -8.55 -3.24 -16.41
CA LYS A 97 -8.94 -2.72 -17.73
C LYS A 97 -9.98 -3.58 -18.47
N ASP A 98 -9.93 -4.90 -18.28
CA ASP A 98 -10.84 -5.86 -18.94
C ASP A 98 -12.14 -6.16 -18.16
N PHE A 99 -12.29 -5.61 -16.95
CA PHE A 99 -13.45 -5.88 -16.08
C PHE A 99 -14.55 -4.83 -16.25
N TYR A 100 -15.38 -4.95 -17.27
CA TYR A 100 -16.47 -4.00 -17.47
C TYR A 100 -17.55 -4.20 -16.39
N SER A 101 -17.95 -3.11 -15.72
CA SER A 101 -19.16 -2.96 -14.90
C SER A 101 -19.10 -3.11 -13.36
N ILE A 102 -17.94 -3.17 -12.69
CA ILE A 102 -17.90 -3.18 -11.21
C ILE A 102 -17.05 -2.02 -10.71
N ILE A 103 -17.67 -1.18 -9.88
CA ILE A 103 -17.06 -0.04 -9.21
C ILE A 103 -16.58 -0.48 -7.83
N TYR A 104 -15.34 -0.13 -7.51
CA TYR A 104 -14.75 -0.23 -6.18
C TYR A 104 -14.54 1.19 -5.70
N PRO A 105 -15.07 1.64 -4.54
CA PRO A 105 -15.06 3.06 -4.18
C PRO A 105 -13.78 3.53 -3.45
N GLY A 106 -13.11 2.62 -2.73
CA GLY A 106 -11.97 2.97 -1.85
C GLY A 106 -10.64 3.21 -2.57
N GLN A 107 -9.58 3.40 -1.78
CA GLN A 107 -8.24 3.77 -2.27
C GLN A 107 -7.55 2.66 -3.06
N LYS A 108 -7.70 1.39 -2.66
CA LYS A 108 -6.92 0.27 -3.21
C LYS A 108 -7.07 0.13 -4.73
N TYR A 109 -8.32 0.02 -5.18
CA TYR A 109 -8.67 -0.22 -6.59
C TYR A 109 -9.46 0.92 -7.22
N GLY A 110 -9.92 1.86 -6.40
CA GLY A 110 -11.05 2.70 -6.73
C GLY A 110 -10.72 4.17 -6.97
N PRO A 111 -11.78 4.96 -7.22
CA PRO A 111 -11.70 6.37 -7.51
C PRO A 111 -11.03 7.16 -6.38
N ALA A 112 -11.23 6.82 -5.11
CA ALA A 112 -10.61 7.55 -4.01
C ALA A 112 -9.07 7.56 -4.08
N GLY A 113 -8.45 6.47 -4.54
CA GLY A 113 -7.01 6.37 -4.71
C GLY A 113 -6.51 7.11 -5.95
N ILE A 114 -7.30 7.11 -7.03
CA ILE A 114 -6.98 7.82 -8.28
C ILE A 114 -7.07 9.34 -8.06
N PHE A 115 -8.08 9.80 -7.33
CA PHE A 115 -8.24 11.22 -7.03
C PHE A 115 -7.13 11.77 -6.12
N LEU A 116 -6.59 10.94 -5.23
CA LEU A 116 -5.40 11.29 -4.45
C LEU A 116 -4.23 11.65 -5.36
N THR A 117 -4.00 10.88 -6.41
CA THR A 117 -2.95 11.15 -7.40
C THR A 117 -3.21 12.45 -8.17
N PHE A 118 -4.47 12.76 -8.53
CA PHE A 118 -4.81 14.07 -9.12
C PHE A 118 -4.50 15.24 -8.19
N ILE A 119 -4.82 15.11 -6.89
CA ILE A 119 -4.51 16.14 -5.91
C ILE A 119 -3.01 16.33 -5.74
N ASN A 120 -2.24 15.24 -5.71
CA ASN A 120 -0.80 15.35 -5.60
C ASN A 120 -0.21 16.03 -6.85
N LEU A 121 -0.71 15.72 -8.05
CA LEU A 121 -0.27 16.38 -9.27
C LEU A 121 -0.62 17.87 -9.27
N TYR A 122 -1.81 18.24 -8.80
CA TYR A 122 -2.18 19.64 -8.58
C TYR A 122 -1.19 20.34 -7.62
N ASN A 123 -0.84 19.72 -6.50
CA ASN A 123 0.10 20.31 -5.54
C ASN A 123 1.51 20.50 -6.12
N THR A 124 1.89 19.71 -7.14
CA THR A 124 3.17 19.84 -7.84
C THR A 124 3.16 20.87 -8.95
N THR A 125 2.08 20.92 -9.74
CA THR A 125 2.02 21.69 -10.99
C THR A 125 1.24 23.00 -10.87
N GLU A 126 0.39 23.11 -9.85
CA GLU A 126 -0.62 24.15 -9.68
C GLU A 126 -1.64 24.22 -10.85
N ASP A 127 -1.69 23.22 -11.73
CA ASP A 127 -2.70 23.16 -12.79
C ASP A 127 -4.07 22.78 -12.21
N ILE A 128 -4.95 23.79 -12.16
CA ILE A 128 -6.31 23.71 -11.60
C ILE A 128 -7.16 22.60 -12.22
N LYS A 129 -6.87 22.16 -13.45
CA LYS A 129 -7.54 21.03 -14.11
C LYS A 129 -7.52 19.78 -13.23
N TRP A 130 -6.39 19.50 -12.57
CA TRP A 130 -6.24 18.29 -11.75
C TRP A 130 -7.04 18.38 -10.46
N LEU A 131 -7.09 19.56 -9.82
CA LEU A 131 -7.98 19.81 -8.69
C LEU A 131 -9.45 19.65 -9.10
N GLN A 132 -9.86 20.25 -10.22
CA GLN A 132 -11.25 20.15 -10.70
C GLN A 132 -11.67 18.70 -10.96
N ARG A 133 -10.79 17.86 -11.53
CA ARG A 133 -11.06 16.43 -11.74
C ARG A 133 -11.21 15.66 -10.42
N ALA A 134 -10.38 15.99 -9.43
CA ALA A 134 -10.48 15.44 -8.09
C ALA A 134 -11.81 15.84 -7.40
N GLU A 135 -12.22 17.11 -7.52
CA GLU A 135 -13.49 17.60 -6.96
C GLU A 135 -14.71 17.01 -7.67
N GLU A 136 -14.73 17.00 -9.00
CA GLU A 136 -15.78 16.37 -9.82
C GLU A 136 -15.92 14.90 -9.47
N GLY A 137 -14.79 14.20 -9.42
CA GLY A 137 -14.74 12.78 -9.11
C GLY A 137 -15.26 12.46 -7.72
N TYR A 138 -14.87 13.27 -6.73
CA TYR A 138 -15.36 13.13 -5.37
C TYR A 138 -16.88 13.26 -5.27
N TRP A 139 -17.44 14.34 -5.82
CA TRP A 139 -18.86 14.62 -5.70
C TRP A 139 -19.71 13.63 -6.50
N LEU A 140 -19.19 13.15 -7.64
CA LEU A 140 -19.80 12.01 -8.34
C LEU A 140 -19.80 10.77 -7.46
N LEU A 141 -18.67 10.38 -6.86
CA LEU A 141 -18.62 9.22 -5.96
C LEU A 141 -19.57 9.37 -4.76
N ALA A 142 -19.61 10.55 -4.14
CA ALA A 142 -20.54 10.91 -3.06
C ALA A 142 -22.01 10.68 -3.46
N SER A 143 -22.39 11.11 -4.66
CA SER A 143 -23.75 10.96 -5.18
C SER A 143 -24.16 9.51 -5.46
N GLN A 144 -23.19 8.59 -5.55
CA GLN A 144 -23.43 7.16 -5.80
C GLN A 144 -23.60 6.36 -4.50
N ALA A 145 -23.37 6.97 -3.34
CA ALA A 145 -23.49 6.31 -2.04
C ALA A 145 -24.94 5.92 -1.75
N LEU A 146 -25.14 4.77 -1.12
CA LEU A 146 -26.42 4.47 -0.49
C LEU A 146 -26.67 5.51 0.62
N ASN A 147 -27.89 6.06 0.68
CA ASN A 147 -28.26 7.11 1.62
C ASN A 147 -27.34 8.35 1.56
N SER A 148 -26.96 8.77 0.35
CA SER A 148 -25.97 9.83 0.09
C SER A 148 -26.19 11.16 0.81
N THR A 149 -27.42 11.48 1.22
CA THR A 149 -27.74 12.74 1.89
C THR A 149 -27.82 12.66 3.42
N THR A 150 -27.73 11.46 4.01
CA THR A 150 -27.89 11.27 5.46
C THR A 150 -26.75 10.46 6.06
N GLN A 151 -26.56 9.22 5.59
CA GLN A 151 -25.57 8.27 6.08
C GLN A 151 -24.90 7.57 4.89
N PRO A 152 -24.08 8.31 4.12
CA PRO A 152 -23.46 7.80 2.91
C PRO A 152 -22.60 6.58 3.23
N ARG A 153 -22.90 5.47 2.56
CA ARG A 153 -22.13 4.23 2.63
C ARG A 153 -22.05 3.57 1.25
N TRP A 154 -20.96 2.86 1.02
CA TRP A 154 -20.74 2.15 -0.22
C TRP A 154 -20.53 0.67 0.07
N PRO A 155 -21.17 -0.23 -0.69
CA PRO A 155 -20.74 -1.61 -0.77
C PRO A 155 -19.26 -1.70 -1.17
N TYR A 156 -18.57 -2.75 -0.72
CA TYR A 156 -17.19 -3.07 -1.13
C TYR A 156 -17.00 -2.96 -2.65
N SER A 157 -17.99 -3.45 -3.40
CA SER A 157 -18.09 -3.25 -4.84
C SER A 157 -19.55 -3.19 -5.30
N TYR A 158 -19.83 -2.45 -6.36
CA TYR A 158 -21.20 -2.30 -6.89
C TYR A 158 -21.22 -2.08 -8.41
N LYS A 159 -22.30 -2.53 -9.07
CA LYS A 159 -22.46 -2.40 -10.52
C LYS A 159 -23.05 -1.06 -10.96
N PHE A 160 -23.89 -0.47 -10.12
CA PHE A 160 -24.62 0.75 -10.44
C PHE A 160 -24.62 1.70 -9.23
N PRO A 161 -24.62 3.02 -9.46
CA PRO A 161 -24.85 4.01 -8.40
C PRO A 161 -26.05 3.66 -7.51
N ASN A 162 -25.95 3.95 -6.22
CA ASN A 162 -27.01 3.73 -5.23
C ASN A 162 -27.44 2.26 -5.10
N ALA A 163 -26.54 1.32 -5.42
CA ALA A 163 -26.81 -0.10 -5.24
C ALA A 163 -27.15 -0.39 -3.77
N THR A 164 -28.34 -0.93 -3.54
CA THR A 164 -28.81 -1.34 -2.20
C THR A 164 -28.28 -2.71 -1.79
N SER A 165 -27.75 -3.48 -2.75
CA SER A 165 -27.16 -4.78 -2.51
C SER A 165 -25.69 -4.66 -2.15
N GLY A 166 -25.32 -5.15 -0.97
CA GLY A 166 -23.94 -5.45 -0.64
C GLY A 166 -23.50 -5.05 0.75
N THR A 167 -22.30 -5.50 1.08
CA THR A 167 -21.65 -5.26 2.36
C THR A 167 -20.90 -3.94 2.31
N SER A 168 -21.30 -2.97 3.14
CA SER A 168 -20.55 -1.73 3.30
C SER A 168 -19.29 -1.98 4.10
N THR A 169 -18.15 -1.48 3.63
CA THR A 169 -16.88 -1.57 4.37
C THR A 169 -16.51 -0.21 4.94
N THR A 170 -15.72 -0.23 6.01
CA THR A 170 -15.47 0.94 6.87
C THR A 170 -14.03 1.40 6.82
N ASP A 171 -13.13 0.61 6.23
CA ASP A 171 -11.68 0.80 6.25
C ASP A 171 -11.15 1.87 5.28
N LEU A 172 -9.83 2.09 5.26
CA LEU A 172 -9.17 3.08 4.39
C LEU A 172 -9.04 2.59 2.93
N LYS A 173 -8.93 1.27 2.71
CA LYS A 173 -8.67 0.67 1.39
C LYS A 173 -9.89 0.62 0.49
N TYR A 174 -11.02 0.26 1.06
CA TYR A 174 -12.23 -0.09 0.33
C TYR A 174 -13.41 0.75 0.77
N GLY A 175 -13.38 1.22 2.01
CA GLY A 175 -14.55 1.70 2.72
C GLY A 175 -14.69 3.22 2.85
N THR A 176 -15.67 3.58 3.66
CA THR A 176 -16.04 4.96 3.99
C THR A 176 -14.87 5.77 4.56
N SER A 177 -13.98 5.17 5.36
CA SER A 177 -12.85 5.92 5.93
C SER A 177 -11.85 6.37 4.86
N GLY A 178 -11.63 5.59 3.81
CA GLY A 178 -10.77 5.98 2.69
C GLY A 178 -11.29 7.21 1.95
N ILE A 179 -12.61 7.30 1.80
CA ILE A 179 -13.32 8.42 1.18
C ILE A 179 -13.34 9.64 2.12
N LEU A 180 -13.51 9.40 3.42
CA LEU A 180 -13.39 10.44 4.46
C LEU A 180 -11.98 11.05 4.47
N TYR A 181 -10.93 10.23 4.38
CA TYR A 181 -9.56 10.73 4.26
C TYR A 181 -9.40 11.67 3.06
N PHE A 182 -9.92 11.27 1.90
CA PHE A 182 -9.84 12.09 0.70
C PHE A 182 -10.68 13.38 0.79
N ASN A 183 -11.89 13.32 1.36
CA ASN A 183 -12.70 14.51 1.69
C ASN A 183 -11.91 15.54 2.51
N MET A 184 -11.13 15.07 3.49
CA MET A 184 -10.32 15.94 4.36
C MET A 184 -9.27 16.68 3.56
N LEU A 185 -8.62 16.01 2.61
CA LEU A 185 -7.61 16.60 1.75
C LEU A 185 -8.22 17.69 0.87
N LEU A 186 -9.37 17.43 0.26
CA LEU A 186 -10.10 18.43 -0.51
C LEU A 186 -10.47 19.65 0.34
N TYR A 187 -10.97 19.45 1.55
CA TYR A 187 -11.22 20.57 2.47
C TYR A 187 -9.93 21.34 2.79
N LYS A 188 -8.83 20.64 3.08
CA LYS A 188 -7.56 21.30 3.44
C LYS A 188 -7.04 22.20 2.33
N ILE A 189 -7.22 21.81 1.07
CA ILE A 189 -6.78 22.55 -0.12
C ILE A 189 -7.76 23.67 -0.45
N THR A 190 -9.04 23.36 -0.59
CA THR A 190 -10.05 24.30 -1.12
C THR A 190 -10.64 25.22 -0.07
N LYS A 191 -10.58 24.82 1.22
CA LYS A 191 -11.33 25.42 2.34
C LYS A 191 -12.84 25.49 2.14
N ASN A 192 -13.40 24.74 1.18
CA ASN A 192 -14.83 24.72 0.90
C ASN A 192 -15.58 23.94 2.00
N SER A 193 -16.51 24.60 2.69
CA SER A 193 -17.23 24.03 3.83
C SER A 193 -18.12 22.84 3.49
N SER A 194 -18.56 22.71 2.22
CA SER A 194 -19.35 21.56 1.77
C SER A 194 -18.63 20.23 2.01
N TYR A 195 -17.29 20.21 1.93
CA TYR A 195 -16.51 19.03 2.28
C TYR A 195 -16.65 18.69 3.76
N LEU A 196 -16.61 19.67 4.67
CA LEU A 196 -16.82 19.42 6.09
C LEU A 196 -18.23 18.93 6.40
N ASP A 197 -19.24 19.48 5.73
CA ASP A 197 -20.64 19.08 5.92
C ASP A 197 -20.83 17.62 5.49
N HIS A 198 -20.30 17.24 4.34
CA HIS A 198 -20.34 15.85 3.90
C HIS A 198 -19.45 14.94 4.77
N GLY A 199 -18.30 15.41 5.25
CA GLY A 199 -17.46 14.69 6.21
C GLY A 199 -18.21 14.32 7.51
N ARG A 200 -19.09 15.20 8.00
CA ARG A 200 -19.97 14.88 9.16
C ARG A 200 -20.95 13.75 8.84
N LEU A 201 -21.51 13.70 7.63
CA LEU A 201 -22.40 12.62 7.21
C LEU A 201 -21.66 11.28 7.15
N LEU A 202 -20.43 11.27 6.64
CA LEU A 202 -19.57 10.07 6.61
C LEU A 202 -19.24 9.59 8.03
N ILE A 203 -18.86 10.51 8.93
CA ILE A 203 -18.61 10.20 10.35
C ILE A 203 -19.87 9.68 11.03
N SER A 204 -21.04 10.26 10.74
CA SER A 204 -22.32 9.78 11.26
C SER A 204 -22.63 8.36 10.81
N SER A 205 -22.30 8.01 9.56
CA SER A 205 -22.44 6.64 9.04
C SER A 205 -21.51 5.66 9.78
N LEU A 206 -20.25 6.04 10.03
CA LEU A 206 -19.32 5.23 10.83
C LEU A 206 -19.81 5.04 12.28
N LYS A 207 -20.37 6.09 12.90
CA LYS A 207 -20.95 6.01 14.25
C LYS A 207 -22.14 5.06 14.30
N GLU A 208 -23.03 5.12 13.32
CA GLU A 208 -24.20 4.23 13.21
C GLU A 208 -23.79 2.77 13.05
N MET A 209 -22.76 2.49 12.25
CA MET A 209 -22.24 1.13 12.07
C MET A 209 -21.45 0.62 13.29
N SER A 210 -21.11 1.48 14.25
CA SER A 210 -20.31 1.06 15.40
C SER A 210 -21.05 0.05 16.29
N THR A 211 -20.29 -0.87 16.86
CA THR A 211 -20.77 -1.94 17.74
C THR A 211 -20.12 -1.81 19.11
N LYS A 212 -20.73 -2.39 20.14
CA LYS A 212 -20.19 -2.39 21.50
C LYS A 212 -19.42 -3.68 21.77
N LYS A 213 -18.18 -3.57 22.26
CA LYS A 213 -17.39 -4.71 22.76
C LYS A 213 -16.99 -4.46 24.21
N ILE A 214 -16.91 -5.52 25.00
CA ILE A 214 -16.55 -5.45 26.42
C ILE A 214 -15.21 -6.15 26.61
N ILE A 215 -14.22 -5.45 27.16
CA ILE A 215 -12.91 -5.99 27.53
C ILE A 215 -12.61 -5.49 28.95
N ASP A 216 -12.31 -6.41 29.86
CA ASP A 216 -11.99 -6.11 31.25
C ASP A 216 -13.00 -5.15 31.91
N GLU A 217 -14.29 -5.47 31.78
CA GLU A 217 -15.43 -4.68 32.29
C GLU A 217 -15.63 -3.30 31.64
N GLN A 218 -14.72 -2.86 30.76
CA GLN A 218 -14.85 -1.63 29.99
C GLN A 218 -15.58 -1.87 28.66
N THR A 219 -16.54 -1.01 28.35
CA THR A 219 -17.27 -1.04 27.07
C THR A 219 -16.65 -0.07 26.07
N TYR A 220 -16.37 -0.56 24.86
CA TYR A 220 -15.81 0.20 23.74
C TYR A 220 -16.79 0.25 22.57
N SER A 221 -16.94 1.42 21.95
CA SER A 221 -17.69 1.66 20.72
C SER A 221 -16.75 1.56 19.52
N VAL A 222 -16.69 0.38 18.90
CA VAL A 222 -15.74 0.08 17.83
C VAL A 222 -16.41 0.00 16.47
N ILE A 223 -15.66 0.36 15.43
CA ILE A 223 -16.15 0.31 14.05
C ILE A 223 -15.86 -1.09 13.48
N PRO A 224 -16.89 -1.89 13.16
CA PRO A 224 -16.69 -3.21 12.60
C PRO A 224 -16.21 -3.13 11.16
N TRP A 225 -15.61 -4.22 10.71
CA TRP A 225 -15.36 -4.55 9.32
C TRP A 225 -16.27 -5.71 8.91
N TYR A 226 -16.63 -5.79 7.64
CA TYR A 226 -17.58 -6.80 7.17
C TYR A 226 -17.07 -7.55 5.95
N TYR A 227 -17.11 -8.87 6.05
CA TYR A 227 -16.84 -9.77 4.94
C TYR A 227 -17.96 -9.73 3.89
N PRO A 228 -17.69 -10.12 2.63
CA PRO A 228 -18.71 -10.18 1.58
C PRO A 228 -19.88 -11.14 1.88
N ASN A 229 -19.70 -12.11 2.78
CA ASN A 229 -20.78 -12.98 3.26
C ASN A 229 -21.66 -12.29 4.34
N GLY A 230 -21.32 -11.05 4.74
CA GLY A 230 -21.99 -10.27 5.78
C GLY A 230 -21.46 -10.51 7.20
N GLU A 231 -20.46 -11.38 7.37
CA GLU A 231 -19.86 -11.66 8.67
C GLU A 231 -19.12 -10.42 9.20
N GLU A 232 -19.39 -10.08 10.46
CA GLU A 232 -18.78 -8.96 11.17
C GLU A 232 -17.47 -9.41 11.83
N THR A 233 -16.41 -8.62 11.68
CA THR A 233 -15.16 -8.74 12.44
C THR A 233 -14.69 -7.35 12.87
N ILE A 234 -13.61 -7.26 13.64
CA ILE A 234 -12.93 -6.00 13.90
C ILE A 234 -11.48 -6.15 13.44
N MET A 235 -11.18 -5.51 12.32
CA MET A 235 -9.82 -5.41 11.81
C MET A 235 -9.02 -4.44 12.69
N THR A 236 -7.78 -4.80 13.00
CA THR A 236 -6.92 -4.03 13.91
C THR A 236 -5.86 -3.23 13.16
N GLY A 237 -5.38 -3.70 12.01
CA GLY A 237 -4.30 -3.07 11.24
C GLY A 237 -4.59 -1.66 10.71
N TYR A 238 -3.57 -1.03 10.13
CA TYR A 238 -3.65 0.38 9.75
C TYR A 238 -4.64 0.64 8.61
N ASN A 239 -4.48 -0.05 7.48
CA ASN A 239 -5.32 0.23 6.31
C ASN A 239 -6.69 -0.44 6.37
N TRP A 240 -6.79 -1.57 7.06
CA TRP A 240 -8.02 -2.37 7.16
C TRP A 240 -8.86 -2.05 8.40
N GLY A 241 -8.26 -1.46 9.43
CA GLY A 241 -8.78 -1.52 10.78
C GLY A 241 -8.78 -0.21 11.55
N LEU A 242 -9.06 -0.34 12.84
CA LEU A 242 -9.24 0.80 13.74
C LEU A 242 -7.98 1.66 13.88
N THR A 243 -6.79 1.09 13.67
CA THR A 243 -5.54 1.80 13.91
C THR A 243 -5.26 2.90 12.88
N GLY A 244 -5.77 2.80 11.65
CA GLY A 244 -5.75 3.93 10.71
C GLY A 244 -6.99 4.83 10.82
N ILE A 245 -8.13 4.27 11.21
CA ILE A 245 -9.38 5.03 11.36
C ILE A 245 -9.30 6.01 12.54
N ALA A 246 -8.75 5.59 13.68
CA ALA A 246 -8.73 6.41 14.89
C ALA A 246 -7.94 7.73 14.69
N PRO A 247 -6.69 7.74 14.18
CA PRO A 247 -5.97 8.98 13.88
C PRO A 247 -6.69 9.88 12.86
N LEU A 248 -7.33 9.29 11.84
CA LEU A 248 -8.13 10.04 10.87
C LEU A 248 -9.29 10.78 11.56
N LEU A 249 -10.05 10.10 12.41
CA LEU A 249 -11.16 10.72 13.16
C LEU A 249 -10.64 11.80 14.13
N TYR A 250 -9.47 11.62 14.73
CA TYR A 250 -8.86 12.64 15.59
C TYR A 250 -8.52 13.92 14.81
N ARG A 251 -7.91 13.77 13.62
CA ARG A 251 -7.58 14.91 12.74
C ARG A 251 -8.85 15.65 12.34
N TYR A 252 -9.92 14.93 12.02
CA TYR A 252 -11.24 15.53 11.78
C TYR A 252 -11.79 16.25 13.01
N ALA A 253 -11.73 15.63 14.19
CA ALA A 253 -12.19 16.24 15.44
C ALA A 253 -11.53 17.61 15.67
N ASN A 254 -10.23 17.71 15.43
CA ASN A 254 -9.49 18.98 15.53
C ASN A 254 -9.96 20.01 14.49
N ILE A 255 -10.21 19.59 13.24
CA ILE A 255 -10.73 20.50 12.19
C ILE A 255 -12.14 21.01 12.55
N LEU A 256 -12.97 20.15 13.15
CA LEU A 256 -14.36 20.45 13.49
C LEU A 256 -14.52 21.11 14.87
N ASN A 257 -13.47 21.14 15.69
CA ASN A 257 -13.52 21.41 17.13
C ASN A 257 -14.59 20.55 17.85
N ASP A 258 -14.65 19.26 17.52
CA ASP A 258 -15.63 18.31 18.07
C ASP A 258 -14.98 17.40 19.13
N GLU A 259 -15.13 17.77 20.41
CA GLU A 259 -14.59 16.99 21.53
C GLU A 259 -15.22 15.60 21.64
N SER A 260 -16.49 15.41 21.23
CA SER A 260 -17.12 14.09 21.27
C SER A 260 -16.47 13.12 20.27
N LEU A 261 -16.14 13.61 19.08
CA LEU A 261 -15.42 12.84 18.07
C LEU A 261 -13.99 12.53 18.52
N LYS A 262 -13.35 13.49 19.20
CA LYS A 262 -12.02 13.32 19.78
C LYS A 262 -12.01 12.22 20.85
N THR A 263 -12.98 12.23 21.76
CA THR A 263 -13.15 11.18 22.78
C THR A 263 -13.38 9.82 22.14
N TRP A 264 -14.25 9.74 21.13
CA TRP A 264 -14.49 8.47 20.44
C TRP A 264 -13.25 7.95 19.70
N SER A 265 -12.49 8.82 19.05
CA SER A 265 -11.21 8.46 18.44
C SER A 265 -10.21 7.88 19.47
N LEU A 266 -10.11 8.51 20.65
CA LEU A 266 -9.27 7.99 21.74
C LEU A 266 -9.77 6.63 22.27
N GLU A 267 -11.09 6.44 22.38
CA GLU A 267 -11.71 5.18 22.77
C GLU A 267 -11.37 4.04 21.80
N LEU A 268 -11.36 4.31 20.48
CA LEU A 268 -10.93 3.34 19.46
C LEU A 268 -9.45 2.95 19.64
N THR A 269 -8.58 3.91 19.93
CA THR A 269 -7.16 3.61 20.21
C THR A 269 -7.01 2.83 21.51
N ASP A 270 -7.78 3.16 22.55
CA ASP A 270 -7.73 2.47 23.83
C ASP A 270 -8.20 1.01 23.72
N PHE A 271 -9.18 0.74 22.84
CA PHE A 271 -9.54 -0.63 22.48
C PHE A 271 -8.35 -1.40 21.88
N ILE A 272 -7.56 -0.79 21.00
CA ILE A 272 -6.35 -1.42 20.43
C ILE A 272 -5.31 -1.75 21.51
N LEU A 273 -5.17 -0.91 22.54
CA LEU A 273 -4.30 -1.22 23.69
C LEU A 273 -4.85 -2.42 24.49
N ALA A 274 -6.15 -2.43 24.74
CA ALA A 274 -6.80 -3.46 25.56
C ALA A 274 -6.73 -4.86 24.95
N ILE A 275 -6.58 -4.97 23.62
CA ILE A 275 -6.47 -6.26 22.92
C ILE A 275 -5.02 -6.68 22.64
N GLN A 276 -4.01 -5.93 23.11
CA GLN A 276 -2.61 -6.34 22.97
C GLN A 276 -2.38 -7.66 23.69
N GLU A 277 -1.76 -8.63 23.00
CA GLU A 277 -1.48 -9.93 23.59
C GLU A 277 -0.32 -9.85 24.60
N LYS A 278 -0.22 -10.85 25.48
CA LYS A 278 0.82 -10.88 26.54
C LYS A 278 2.24 -10.92 26.00
N ASP A 279 2.43 -11.41 24.78
CA ASP A 279 3.73 -11.43 24.10
C ASP A 279 4.08 -10.08 23.43
N GLY A 280 3.18 -9.09 23.53
CA GLY A 280 3.32 -7.76 22.93
C GLY A 280 2.74 -7.63 21.52
N GLY A 281 2.31 -8.73 20.91
CA GLY A 281 1.74 -8.75 19.56
C GLY A 281 0.28 -8.33 19.51
N TRP A 282 -0.24 -8.27 18.29
CA TRP A 282 -1.67 -8.14 18.01
C TRP A 282 -2.06 -9.08 16.89
N LYS A 283 -3.28 -9.58 16.98
CA LYS A 283 -3.93 -10.29 15.89
C LYS A 283 -4.43 -9.31 14.85
N ASN A 284 -4.42 -9.72 13.58
CA ASN A 284 -4.98 -8.93 12.47
C ASN A 284 -6.48 -8.64 12.64
N GLU A 285 -7.17 -9.54 13.34
CA GLU A 285 -8.58 -9.44 13.70
C GLU A 285 -8.79 -9.63 15.20
N TYR A 286 -9.75 -8.91 15.78
CA TYR A 286 -10.19 -9.15 17.15
C TYR A 286 -10.72 -10.57 17.30
N LEU A 287 -10.13 -11.34 18.24
CA LEU A 287 -10.38 -12.78 18.43
C LEU A 287 -9.94 -13.66 17.25
N GLY A 288 -9.18 -13.11 16.30
CA GLY A 288 -8.51 -13.86 15.25
C GLY A 288 -7.48 -14.85 15.80
N LYS A 289 -6.85 -15.59 14.88
CA LYS A 289 -5.80 -16.56 15.23
C LYS A 289 -4.40 -16.05 14.94
N ASP A 290 -4.28 -15.15 13.98
CA ASP A 290 -3.01 -14.87 13.33
C ASP A 290 -2.50 -13.48 13.69
N SER A 291 -1.25 -13.43 14.13
CA SER A 291 -0.49 -12.21 14.32
C SER A 291 0.52 -12.12 13.19
N ILE A 292 0.41 -11.06 12.38
CA ILE A 292 1.24 -10.82 11.19
C ILE A 292 2.03 -9.53 11.35
N THR A 293 3.18 -9.42 10.69
CA THR A 293 4.14 -8.32 10.90
C THR A 293 3.91 -7.11 9.98
N GLY A 294 3.20 -7.30 8.86
CA GLY A 294 3.04 -6.32 7.78
C GLY A 294 2.48 -4.95 8.22
N PHE A 295 2.76 -3.92 7.42
CA PHE A 295 2.26 -2.56 7.64
C PHE A 295 0.75 -2.47 7.42
N ASP A 296 0.25 -3.28 6.50
CA ASP A 296 -1.11 -3.16 6.02
C ASP A 296 -2.18 -3.51 7.07
N ASP A 297 -2.03 -4.71 7.62
CA ASP A 297 -2.98 -5.44 8.44
C ASP A 297 -2.33 -6.02 9.71
N GLY A 298 -1.04 -5.78 9.90
CA GLY A 298 -0.24 -6.37 10.98
C GLY A 298 0.29 -5.41 12.03
N VAL A 299 1.17 -5.96 12.87
CA VAL A 299 1.74 -5.28 14.04
C VAL A 299 2.50 -4.01 13.67
N SER A 300 3.23 -3.96 12.55
CA SER A 300 3.92 -2.71 12.17
C SER A 300 2.94 -1.59 11.79
N GLY A 301 1.80 -1.92 11.16
CA GLY A 301 0.72 -0.96 10.94
C GLY A 301 0.10 -0.45 12.23
N ILE A 302 -0.12 -1.36 13.18
CA ILE A 302 -0.67 -1.02 14.50
C ILE A 302 0.29 -0.09 15.25
N LEU A 303 1.58 -0.42 15.28
CA LEU A 303 2.62 0.42 15.88
C LEU A 303 2.61 1.83 15.27
N TYR A 304 2.50 1.94 13.94
CA TYR A 304 2.47 3.23 13.27
C TYR A 304 1.26 4.07 13.68
N GLY A 305 0.05 3.50 13.71
CA GLY A 305 -1.13 4.28 14.11
C GLY A 305 -1.16 4.62 15.61
N LEU A 306 -0.61 3.76 16.49
CA LEU A 306 -0.39 4.12 17.91
C LEU A 306 0.59 5.28 18.05
N TYR A 307 1.69 5.25 17.30
CA TYR A 307 2.67 6.33 17.28
C TYR A 307 2.07 7.63 16.73
N GLU A 308 1.35 7.56 15.61
CA GLU A 308 0.63 8.70 15.03
C GLU A 308 -0.35 9.29 16.05
N MET A 309 -1.11 8.45 16.75
CA MET A 309 -2.06 8.87 17.76
C MET A 309 -1.36 9.53 18.96
N GLN A 310 -0.20 9.03 19.37
CA GLN A 310 0.64 9.67 20.38
C GLN A 310 1.07 11.08 19.94
N GLN A 311 1.53 11.24 18.69
CA GLN A 311 1.94 12.54 18.16
C GLN A 311 0.76 13.52 18.05
N LEU A 312 -0.41 13.04 17.63
CA LEU A 312 -1.60 13.87 17.47
C LEU A 312 -2.20 14.33 18.81
N SER A 313 -2.20 13.45 19.81
CA SER A 313 -2.85 13.71 21.10
C SER A 313 -1.92 14.24 22.19
N GLY A 314 -0.61 14.04 22.05
CA GLY A 314 0.38 14.29 23.10
C GLY A 314 0.33 13.32 24.27
N LEU A 315 -0.52 12.28 24.22
CA LEU A 315 -0.68 11.32 25.31
C LEU A 315 0.39 10.23 25.26
N LYS A 316 1.29 10.20 26.25
CA LYS A 316 2.37 9.22 26.34
C LYS A 316 1.94 7.80 26.73
N LYS A 317 0.66 7.58 27.04
CA LYS A 317 0.13 6.27 27.51
C LYS A 317 0.31 5.14 26.50
N TYR A 318 0.60 5.45 25.23
CA TYR A 318 0.82 4.47 24.16
C TYR A 318 2.24 3.90 24.13
N SER A 319 3.20 4.53 24.83
CA SER A 319 4.62 4.20 24.72
C SER A 319 4.96 2.76 25.14
N ASP A 320 4.38 2.26 26.23
CA ASP A 320 4.66 0.89 26.70
C ASP A 320 4.17 -0.16 25.70
N SER A 321 2.96 0.03 25.13
CA SER A 321 2.44 -0.83 24.08
C SER A 321 3.29 -0.79 22.81
N ILE A 322 3.80 0.39 22.42
CA ILE A 322 4.72 0.53 21.29
C ILE A 322 6.02 -0.25 21.54
N ILE A 323 6.62 -0.11 22.73
CA ILE A 323 7.85 -0.85 23.10
C ILE A 323 7.62 -2.36 23.06
N ASN A 324 6.51 -2.83 23.64
CA ASN A 324 6.16 -4.25 23.65
C ASN A 324 5.93 -4.79 22.23
N GLY A 325 5.25 -4.03 21.37
CA GLY A 325 5.03 -4.40 19.98
C GLY A 325 6.31 -4.42 19.14
N ILE A 326 7.24 -3.49 19.36
CA ILE A 326 8.57 -3.52 18.74
C ILE A 326 9.33 -4.77 19.21
N SER A 327 9.30 -5.08 20.51
CA SER A 327 9.91 -6.30 21.04
C SER A 327 9.36 -7.56 20.36
N TRP A 328 8.04 -7.65 20.23
CA TRP A 328 7.37 -8.73 19.51
C TRP A 328 7.81 -8.81 18.05
N LEU A 329 7.87 -7.69 17.34
CA LEU A 329 8.29 -7.64 15.93
C LEU A 329 9.72 -8.15 15.76
N PHE A 330 10.64 -7.76 16.64
CA PHE A 330 12.02 -8.28 16.64
C PHE A 330 12.11 -9.76 17.05
N SER A 331 11.13 -10.32 17.76
CA SER A 331 11.06 -11.77 17.97
C SER A 331 10.75 -12.55 16.69
N GLN A 332 10.21 -11.88 15.66
CA GLN A 332 9.98 -12.42 14.31
C GLN A 332 11.12 -12.11 13.33
N PHE A 333 12.17 -11.42 13.80
CA PHE A 333 13.33 -11.08 12.98
C PHE A 333 14.18 -12.32 12.67
N ILE A 334 14.68 -12.37 11.44
CA ILE A 334 15.55 -13.42 10.93
C ILE A 334 16.84 -12.78 10.48
N ASN A 335 17.94 -13.41 10.85
CA ASN A 335 19.26 -13.05 10.35
C ASN A 335 20.04 -14.34 10.11
N ASN A 336 20.06 -14.80 8.87
CA ASN A 336 20.84 -15.96 8.44
C ASN A 336 21.55 -15.67 7.11
N GLN A 337 22.26 -16.66 6.56
CA GLN A 337 23.06 -16.47 5.35
C GLN A 337 22.24 -16.10 4.11
N THR A 338 20.99 -16.53 4.04
CA THR A 338 20.13 -16.36 2.86
C THR A 338 19.09 -15.27 3.03
N HIS A 339 18.73 -14.91 4.26
CA HIS A 339 17.65 -13.98 4.57
C HIS A 339 18.00 -13.07 5.75
N LYS A 340 17.71 -11.79 5.58
CA LYS A 340 17.71 -10.81 6.67
C LYS A 340 16.44 -9.98 6.57
N GLY A 341 15.59 -10.02 7.59
CA GLY A 341 14.27 -9.38 7.54
C GLY A 341 13.29 -9.99 8.54
N PHE A 342 11.99 -9.83 8.27
CA PHE A 342 10.93 -10.27 9.16
C PHE A 342 10.05 -11.32 8.48
N PHE A 343 9.66 -12.35 9.21
CA PHE A 343 8.59 -13.23 8.75
C PHE A 343 7.28 -12.45 8.67
N TYR A 344 6.47 -12.71 7.65
CA TYR A 344 5.15 -12.10 7.51
C TYR A 344 4.16 -12.62 8.57
N ASP A 345 4.17 -13.93 8.79
CA ASP A 345 3.28 -14.63 9.70
C ASP A 345 4.02 -15.25 10.89
N ASN A 346 3.29 -15.46 11.98
CA ASN A 346 3.75 -16.16 13.17
C ASN A 346 4.16 -17.62 12.91
N TYR A 347 3.70 -18.22 11.81
CA TYR A 347 4.10 -19.56 11.36
C TYR A 347 5.48 -19.59 10.69
N ARG A 348 6.08 -18.43 10.44
CA ARG A 348 7.42 -18.28 9.87
C ARG A 348 7.56 -18.92 8.50
N THR A 349 6.50 -18.82 7.70
CA THR A 349 6.44 -19.49 6.40
C THR A 349 6.87 -18.59 5.24
N ASN A 350 6.65 -17.28 5.36
CA ASN A 350 6.88 -16.33 4.29
C ASN A 350 7.73 -15.14 4.73
N VAL A 351 8.61 -14.67 3.84
CA VAL A 351 9.31 -13.39 3.95
C VAL A 351 8.95 -12.59 2.72
N TYR A 352 8.35 -11.41 2.92
CA TYR A 352 8.08 -10.47 1.84
C TYR A 352 9.03 -9.28 1.93
N THR A 353 9.36 -8.70 0.78
CA THR A 353 10.19 -7.49 0.72
C THR A 353 9.36 -6.22 0.63
N SER A 354 8.08 -6.31 0.24
CA SER A 354 7.22 -5.19 -0.11
C SER A 354 6.94 -4.13 0.97
N LEU A 355 6.33 -3.01 0.56
CA LEU A 355 5.94 -1.91 1.44
C LEU A 355 4.78 -2.29 2.38
N TYR A 356 3.78 -3.04 1.91
CA TYR A 356 2.56 -3.29 2.70
C TYR A 356 2.64 -4.56 3.53
N ARG A 357 3.16 -5.65 2.95
CA ARG A 357 3.28 -6.94 3.63
C ARG A 357 4.71 -7.31 4.01
N GLY A 358 5.69 -6.58 3.51
CA GLY A 358 7.10 -6.96 3.63
C GLY A 358 7.96 -6.08 4.52
N SER A 359 9.25 -6.37 4.43
CA SER A 359 10.28 -5.75 5.25
C SER A 359 10.43 -4.26 4.97
N ILE A 360 10.20 -3.76 3.74
CA ILE A 360 10.29 -2.32 3.45
C ILE A 360 9.35 -1.51 4.36
N GLY A 361 8.08 -1.92 4.47
CA GLY A 361 7.11 -1.25 5.36
C GLY A 361 7.53 -1.26 6.81
N ILE A 362 7.96 -2.43 7.29
CA ILE A 362 8.40 -2.60 8.67
C ILE A 362 9.58 -1.68 8.99
N LEU A 363 10.59 -1.63 8.12
CA LEU A 363 11.77 -0.79 8.31
C LEU A 363 11.43 0.70 8.25
N ARG A 364 10.51 1.11 7.36
CA ARG A 364 10.01 2.49 7.29
C ARG A 364 9.40 2.92 8.62
N ILE A 365 8.58 2.05 9.21
CA ILE A 365 7.95 2.30 10.51
C ILE A 365 8.98 2.35 11.64
N LEU A 366 9.86 1.35 11.74
CA LEU A 366 10.89 1.29 12.79
C LEU A 366 11.83 2.50 12.76
N THR A 367 12.26 2.94 11.58
CA THR A 367 13.12 4.13 11.45
C THR A 367 12.40 5.44 11.76
N SER A 368 11.07 5.49 11.57
CA SER A 368 10.25 6.65 11.97
C SER A 368 10.05 6.73 13.49
N MET A 369 10.32 5.64 14.21
CA MET A 369 10.19 5.52 15.67
C MET A 369 11.55 5.18 16.31
N LYS A 370 12.63 5.75 15.78
CA LYS A 370 14.02 5.45 16.18
C LYS A 370 14.24 5.60 17.69
N GLU A 371 13.54 6.52 18.35
CA GLU A 371 13.61 6.76 19.79
C GLU A 371 13.19 5.55 20.64
N TYR A 372 12.46 4.59 20.07
CA TYR A 372 12.05 3.35 20.72
C TYR A 372 12.99 2.17 20.45
N LEU A 373 14.02 2.35 19.62
CA LEU A 373 14.96 1.29 19.26
C LEU A 373 16.22 1.36 20.12
N ASN A 374 16.67 0.22 20.62
CA ASN A 374 18.03 0.09 21.12
C ASN A 374 19.06 0.00 19.97
N GLU A 375 20.34 0.15 20.29
CA GLU A 375 21.41 0.16 19.28
C GLU A 375 21.45 -1.13 18.44
N ASN A 376 21.23 -2.29 19.05
CA ASN A 376 21.23 -3.57 18.35
C ASN A 376 20.03 -3.70 17.38
N GLN A 377 18.84 -3.26 17.82
CA GLN A 377 17.65 -3.21 16.98
C GLN A 377 17.84 -2.26 15.80
N TYR A 378 18.40 -1.06 16.05
CA TYR A 378 18.70 -0.11 14.98
C TYR A 378 19.73 -0.66 13.99
N SER A 379 20.79 -1.29 14.49
CA SER A 379 21.79 -1.97 13.64
C SER A 379 21.16 -3.03 12.73
N ASN A 380 20.26 -3.86 13.27
CA ASN A 380 19.52 -4.84 12.48
C ASN A 380 18.65 -4.20 11.40
N VAL A 381 18.00 -3.06 11.69
CA VAL A 381 17.22 -2.29 10.71
C VAL A 381 18.12 -1.81 9.57
N ILE A 382 19.26 -1.19 9.88
CA ILE A 382 20.22 -0.70 8.88
C ILE A 382 20.73 -1.84 8.01
N ASP A 383 21.13 -2.95 8.62
CA ASP A 383 21.63 -4.09 7.86
C ASP A 383 20.55 -4.77 7.00
N THR A 384 19.28 -4.69 7.40
CA THR A 384 18.17 -5.22 6.60
C THR A 384 17.97 -4.37 5.35
N TYR A 385 18.08 -3.04 5.42
CA TYR A 385 18.12 -2.20 4.22
C TYR A 385 19.25 -2.61 3.28
N LYS A 386 20.46 -2.80 3.84
CA LYS A 386 21.62 -3.25 3.06
C LYS A 386 21.35 -4.58 2.37
N TRP A 387 20.77 -5.53 3.08
CA TRP A 387 20.43 -6.84 2.52
C TRP A 387 19.35 -6.73 1.43
N LEU A 388 18.29 -5.94 1.61
CA LEU A 388 17.23 -5.76 0.61
C LEU A 388 17.77 -5.23 -0.72
N LEU A 389 18.63 -4.22 -0.68
CA LEU A 389 19.20 -3.59 -1.88
C LEU A 389 20.27 -4.45 -2.58
N THR A 390 20.79 -5.49 -1.91
CA THR A 390 21.88 -6.31 -2.46
C THR A 390 21.48 -7.74 -2.78
N ASN A 391 20.67 -8.33 -1.93
CA ASN A 391 20.29 -9.75 -1.95
C ASN A 391 18.77 -9.93 -2.10
N GLY A 392 17.96 -8.97 -1.63
CA GLY A 392 16.50 -8.94 -1.83
C GLY A 392 16.06 -8.45 -3.20
N SER A 393 17.00 -8.19 -4.10
CA SER A 393 16.79 -7.67 -5.45
C SER A 393 17.76 -8.30 -6.44
N ILE A 394 17.43 -8.19 -7.72
CA ILE A 394 18.26 -8.64 -8.84
C ILE A 394 18.38 -7.53 -9.87
N VAL A 395 19.49 -7.54 -10.61
CA VAL A 395 19.63 -6.71 -11.80
C VAL A 395 19.80 -7.62 -13.01
N ILE A 396 19.09 -7.27 -14.07
CA ILE A 396 19.15 -7.94 -15.36
C ILE A 396 19.62 -6.94 -16.41
N GLU A 397 20.23 -7.44 -17.48
CA GLU A 397 20.50 -6.64 -18.67
C GLU A 397 19.52 -7.05 -19.77
N GLU A 398 18.71 -6.10 -20.24
CA GLU A 398 17.74 -6.31 -21.32
C GLU A 398 17.89 -5.17 -22.32
N ASN A 399 18.11 -5.49 -23.60
CA ASN A 399 18.32 -4.48 -24.65
C ASN A 399 19.40 -3.41 -24.32
N LYS A 400 20.49 -3.83 -23.68
CA LYS A 400 21.60 -2.97 -23.20
C LYS A 400 21.21 -1.97 -22.10
N LYS A 401 20.10 -2.22 -21.41
CA LYS A 401 19.68 -1.47 -20.22
C LYS A 401 19.78 -2.37 -19.00
N GLU A 402 20.35 -1.84 -17.93
CA GLU A 402 20.28 -2.48 -16.61
C GLU A 402 18.90 -2.21 -16.01
N LEU A 403 18.17 -3.28 -15.64
CA LEU A 403 16.86 -3.19 -15.00
C LEU A 403 16.95 -3.78 -13.59
N PHE A 404 16.37 -3.10 -12.62
CA PHE A 404 16.37 -3.48 -11.21
C PHE A 404 15.02 -4.04 -10.80
N LEU A 405 15.03 -5.27 -10.31
CA LEU A 405 13.83 -6.01 -9.94
C LEU A 405 13.85 -6.34 -8.45
N LEU A 406 12.76 -6.00 -7.76
CA LEU A 406 12.55 -6.37 -6.37
C LEU A 406 11.91 -7.76 -6.31
N LEU A 407 12.49 -8.66 -5.49
CA LEU A 407 11.96 -10.00 -5.32
C LEU A 407 10.83 -9.95 -4.28
N TYR A 408 9.57 -10.05 -4.73
CA TYR A 408 8.40 -9.94 -3.84
C TYR A 408 8.48 -10.92 -2.66
N ASN A 409 8.64 -12.20 -3.00
CA ASN A 409 8.97 -13.27 -2.08
C ASN A 409 10.33 -13.85 -2.48
N PRO A 410 11.40 -13.62 -1.70
CA PRO A 410 12.72 -14.17 -1.99
C PRO A 410 12.80 -15.70 -2.01
N MET A 411 11.72 -16.41 -1.67
CA MET A 411 11.60 -17.87 -1.76
C MET A 411 10.86 -18.35 -3.02
N ASN A 412 10.17 -17.46 -3.76
CA ASN A 412 9.44 -17.79 -4.99
C ASN A 412 9.56 -16.63 -6.01
N TYR A 413 10.37 -16.83 -7.05
CA TYR A 413 10.80 -15.78 -7.98
C TYR A 413 10.01 -15.72 -9.29
N GLU A 414 8.81 -16.27 -9.39
CA GLU A 414 8.13 -16.34 -10.70
C GLU A 414 7.69 -14.96 -11.21
N TYR A 415 7.39 -14.01 -10.33
CA TYR A 415 6.83 -12.72 -10.71
C TYR A 415 7.59 -11.54 -10.10
N ILE A 416 7.68 -10.46 -10.88
CA ILE A 416 8.06 -9.12 -10.39
C ILE A 416 6.79 -8.29 -10.29
N ASP A 417 6.62 -7.58 -9.17
CA ASP A 417 5.50 -6.68 -8.93
C ASP A 417 5.98 -5.22 -9.06
N PHE A 418 5.25 -4.39 -9.79
CA PHE A 418 5.55 -2.97 -9.99
C PHE A 418 4.74 -2.04 -9.10
N SER A 419 3.76 -2.58 -8.39
CA SER A 419 2.79 -1.79 -7.65
C SER A 419 3.39 -1.05 -6.45
N PHE A 420 2.62 -0.08 -5.94
CA PHE A 420 3.00 0.68 -4.75
C PHE A 420 3.01 -0.19 -3.49
N ALA A 421 2.02 -1.06 -3.33
CA ALA A 421 1.88 -1.86 -2.12
C ALA A 421 2.85 -3.02 -2.07
N GLU A 422 2.99 -3.77 -3.17
CA GLU A 422 3.74 -5.04 -3.17
C GLU A 422 5.07 -4.97 -3.94
N GLY A 423 5.30 -3.90 -4.69
CA GLY A 423 6.28 -3.91 -5.76
C GLY A 423 7.28 -2.76 -5.76
N LEU A 424 7.82 -2.54 -6.96
CA LEU A 424 8.92 -1.64 -7.22
C LEU A 424 8.60 -0.17 -6.92
N ALA A 425 7.37 0.29 -7.16
CA ALA A 425 6.97 1.65 -6.78
C ALA A 425 6.96 1.84 -5.25
N GLY A 426 6.62 0.81 -4.48
CA GLY A 426 6.72 0.86 -3.01
C GLY A 426 8.17 1.04 -2.53
N LEU A 427 9.11 0.32 -3.17
CA LEU A 427 10.54 0.51 -2.91
C LEU A 427 11.00 1.91 -3.33
N LEU A 428 10.60 2.41 -4.49
CA LEU A 428 10.99 3.74 -4.95
C LEU A 428 10.59 4.84 -3.94
N SER A 429 9.36 4.77 -3.41
CA SER A 429 8.91 5.69 -2.35
C SER A 429 9.82 5.63 -1.13
N GLU A 430 10.25 4.43 -0.74
CA GLU A 430 11.18 4.27 0.37
C GLU A 430 12.58 4.80 0.06
N LEU A 431 13.12 4.54 -1.13
CA LEU A 431 14.42 5.07 -1.55
C LEU A 431 14.45 6.60 -1.54
N ILE A 432 13.38 7.25 -2.00
CA ILE A 432 13.23 8.72 -1.95
C ILE A 432 13.30 9.21 -0.50
N ARG A 433 12.57 8.56 0.40
CA ARG A 433 12.56 8.90 1.84
C ARG A 433 13.95 8.72 2.47
N LEU A 434 14.65 7.63 2.15
CA LEU A 434 16.01 7.38 2.62
C LEU A 434 16.95 8.50 2.17
N LYS A 435 16.88 8.89 0.89
CA LYS A 435 17.70 9.97 0.31
C LYS A 435 17.41 11.34 0.93
N GLN A 436 16.17 11.61 1.32
CA GLN A 436 15.81 12.84 2.02
C GLN A 436 16.27 12.87 3.49
N ASN A 437 16.74 11.75 4.03
CA ASN A 437 17.22 11.62 5.40
C ASN A 437 18.73 11.33 5.42
N GLU A 438 19.53 12.40 5.36
CA GLU A 438 21.01 12.33 5.29
C GLU A 438 21.62 11.41 6.36
N LYS A 439 21.09 11.43 7.60
CA LYS A 439 21.59 10.56 8.66
C LYS A 439 21.34 9.08 8.35
N LEU A 440 20.14 8.74 7.90
CA LEU A 440 19.78 7.37 7.60
C LEU A 440 20.50 6.87 6.34
N GLU A 441 20.63 7.72 5.32
CA GLU A 441 21.45 7.45 4.13
C GLU A 441 22.90 7.11 4.52
N ASN A 442 23.53 7.96 5.34
CA ASN A 442 24.90 7.75 5.82
C ASN A 442 25.05 6.46 6.65
N ASP A 443 24.08 6.14 7.50
CA ASP A 443 24.10 4.90 8.30
C ASP A 443 23.99 3.66 7.40
N ILE A 444 23.20 3.72 6.32
CA ILE A 444 23.06 2.64 5.34
C ILE A 444 24.34 2.48 4.50
N ASN A 445 25.04 3.57 4.17
CA ASN A 445 26.32 3.54 3.45
C ASN A 445 26.27 2.67 2.17
N ILE A 446 25.22 2.87 1.37
CA ILE A 446 25.04 2.31 0.04
C ILE A 446 24.72 3.46 -0.90
N ASP A 447 25.17 3.37 -2.15
CA ASP A 447 24.83 4.30 -3.22
C ASP A 447 23.33 4.23 -3.56
N ILE A 448 22.51 4.98 -2.82
CA ILE A 448 21.05 5.04 -3.00
C ILE A 448 20.68 5.63 -4.37
N ASP A 449 21.48 6.56 -4.90
CA ASP A 449 21.22 7.20 -6.19
C ASP A 449 21.24 6.18 -7.32
N LYS A 450 22.18 5.24 -7.29
CA LYS A 450 22.19 4.13 -8.24
C LYS A 450 20.89 3.33 -8.22
N PHE A 451 20.38 2.97 -7.04
CA PHE A 451 19.14 2.19 -6.93
C PHE A 451 17.92 3.00 -7.35
N LEU A 452 17.87 4.30 -7.03
CA LEU A 452 16.83 5.22 -7.48
C LEU A 452 16.75 5.26 -9.01
N ILE A 453 17.89 5.49 -9.69
CA ILE A 453 17.97 5.58 -11.15
C ILE A 453 17.51 4.26 -11.79
N LEU A 454 18.08 3.13 -11.36
CA LEU A 454 17.71 1.82 -11.93
C LEU A 454 16.23 1.48 -11.71
N THR A 455 15.69 1.85 -10.55
CA THR A 455 14.28 1.63 -10.22
C THR A 455 13.36 2.44 -11.15
N VAL A 456 13.69 3.71 -11.38
CA VAL A 456 12.95 4.57 -12.31
C VAL A 456 13.06 4.06 -13.73
N ASP A 457 14.28 3.76 -14.20
CA ASP A 457 14.50 3.24 -15.55
C ASP A 457 13.71 1.96 -15.80
N THR A 458 13.59 1.10 -14.79
CA THR A 458 12.79 -0.13 -14.87
C THR A 458 11.30 0.17 -14.97
N LEU A 459 10.77 1.06 -14.14
CA LEU A 459 9.37 1.47 -14.24
C LEU A 459 9.07 2.09 -15.61
N LEU A 460 9.94 2.96 -16.12
CA LEU A 460 9.77 3.57 -17.44
C LEU A 460 9.90 2.55 -18.58
N TYR A 461 10.77 1.55 -18.44
CA TYR A 461 10.94 0.49 -19.43
C TYR A 461 9.68 -0.36 -19.61
N PHE A 462 8.98 -0.68 -18.51
CA PHE A 462 7.78 -1.53 -18.53
C PHE A 462 6.47 -0.78 -18.67
N GLN A 463 6.51 0.53 -18.93
CA GLN A 463 5.30 1.28 -19.27
C GLN A 463 4.85 0.94 -20.69
N ASP A 464 3.57 0.63 -20.88
CA ASP A 464 3.00 0.39 -22.20
C ASP A 464 2.77 1.68 -23.01
N ASP A 465 2.46 1.55 -24.29
CA ASP A 465 2.20 2.68 -25.19
C ASP A 465 0.97 3.52 -24.80
N PHE A 466 0.11 3.01 -23.90
CA PHE A 466 -1.03 3.70 -23.34
C PHE A 466 -0.72 4.36 -21.99
N GLY A 467 0.54 4.29 -21.55
CA GLY A 467 1.01 4.88 -20.30
C GLY A 467 0.75 4.02 -19.07
N TYR A 468 0.29 2.78 -19.20
CA TYR A 468 -0.05 1.89 -18.09
C TYR A 468 1.06 0.90 -17.75
N TRP A 469 0.87 0.20 -16.63
CA TRP A 469 1.70 -0.92 -16.21
C TRP A 469 0.83 -2.14 -15.94
N ASN A 470 1.32 -3.31 -16.35
CA ASN A 470 0.87 -4.54 -15.72
C ASN A 470 1.29 -4.50 -14.25
N ARG A 471 0.44 -4.97 -13.34
CA ARG A 471 0.79 -5.04 -11.92
C ARG A 471 2.03 -5.91 -11.72
N GLN A 472 2.05 -7.06 -12.40
CA GLN A 472 3.17 -7.98 -12.37
C GLN A 472 3.55 -8.43 -13.76
N ILE A 473 4.76 -8.97 -13.88
CA ILE A 473 5.24 -9.68 -15.06
C ILE A 473 5.88 -10.99 -14.64
N LEU A 474 5.71 -12.03 -15.44
CA LEU A 474 6.42 -13.28 -15.27
C LEU A 474 7.89 -13.09 -15.64
N ILE A 475 8.81 -13.61 -14.82
CA ILE A 475 10.23 -13.63 -15.14
C ILE A 475 10.46 -14.60 -16.31
N ASP A 476 11.04 -14.09 -17.41
CA ASP A 476 11.44 -14.93 -18.53
C ASP A 476 12.66 -15.79 -18.17
N GLN A 477 12.60 -17.08 -18.47
CA GLN A 477 13.72 -18.02 -18.27
C GLN A 477 14.94 -17.67 -19.12
N ASN A 478 14.77 -16.85 -20.17
CA ASN A 478 15.84 -16.41 -21.06
C ASN A 478 16.57 -15.15 -20.58
N TRP A 479 16.18 -14.54 -19.45
CA TRP A 479 16.89 -13.38 -18.91
C TRP A 479 18.24 -13.78 -18.31
N ASP A 480 19.30 -13.05 -18.68
CA ASP A 480 20.63 -13.21 -18.08
C ASP A 480 20.68 -12.51 -16.71
N PHE A 481 20.72 -13.29 -15.63
CA PHE A 481 20.71 -12.76 -14.26
C PHE A 481 22.11 -12.52 -13.70
N TYR A 482 22.33 -11.34 -13.10
CA TYR A 482 23.49 -11.10 -12.26
C TYR A 482 23.09 -10.42 -10.94
N ARG A 483 23.62 -10.92 -9.82
CA ARG A 483 23.43 -10.29 -8.51
C ARG A 483 24.54 -9.27 -8.27
N PHE A 484 24.22 -8.11 -7.68
CA PHE A 484 25.24 -7.15 -7.28
C PHE A 484 26.24 -7.79 -6.33
N LYS A 485 27.50 -7.89 -6.74
CA LYS A 485 28.62 -7.97 -5.79
C LYS A 485 28.97 -6.54 -5.41
N ILE A 486 28.50 -6.08 -4.25
CA ILE A 486 29.10 -4.89 -3.64
C ILE A 486 30.56 -5.26 -3.36
N THR A 487 31.47 -4.71 -4.15
CA THR A 487 32.85 -4.53 -3.67
C THR A 487 32.74 -3.44 -2.64
N SER A 488 33.00 -3.78 -1.36
CA SER A 488 33.09 -2.77 -0.31
C SER A 488 33.97 -1.65 -0.85
N GLN A 489 33.49 -0.40 -0.86
CA GLN A 489 34.38 0.74 -1.10
C GLN A 489 35.56 0.52 -0.16
N ALA A 490 36.73 0.26 -0.74
CA ALA A 490 37.92 0.08 0.06
C ALA A 490 38.03 1.35 0.89
N THR A 491 37.83 1.23 2.20
CA THR A 491 38.16 2.31 3.12
C THR A 491 39.61 2.62 2.83
N THR A 492 39.87 3.71 2.11
CA THR A 492 41.23 4.16 1.84
C THR A 492 41.88 4.23 3.20
N PRO A 493 42.89 3.40 3.50
CA PRO A 493 43.54 3.45 4.79
C PRO A 493 44.06 4.88 4.92
N VAL A 494 43.61 5.57 5.95
CA VAL A 494 44.22 6.84 6.34
C VAL A 494 45.71 6.55 6.51
N ASN A 495 46.51 7.22 5.70
CA ASN A 495 47.94 7.00 5.50
C ASN A 495 48.68 6.61 6.78
N GLY A 496 49.18 5.38 6.79
CA GLY A 496 50.02 4.86 7.85
C GLY A 496 50.85 3.68 7.35
N ALA A 497 51.89 3.99 6.57
CA ALA A 497 53.13 3.24 6.37
C ALA A 497 53.05 1.72 6.11
N GLY A 498 53.59 1.28 4.96
CA GLY A 498 54.09 -0.10 4.86
C GLY A 498 54.19 -0.65 3.45
N PHE A 499 55.32 -0.36 2.79
CA PHE A 499 56.07 -1.29 1.94
C PHE A 499 55.57 -2.76 1.99
N GLU A 500 54.77 -3.23 1.03
CA GLU A 500 54.68 -4.69 0.74
C GLU A 500 54.01 -5.10 -0.59
N ILE A 501 53.54 -4.18 -1.44
CA ILE A 501 52.96 -4.54 -2.76
C ILE A 501 53.98 -4.36 -3.90
N LEU A 502 55.18 -4.95 -3.73
CA LEU A 502 56.17 -5.01 -4.81
C LEU A 502 56.72 -6.42 -5.11
N MET A 503 56.22 -7.46 -4.42
CA MET A 503 56.72 -8.82 -4.55
C MET A 503 55.81 -9.81 -5.30
N ILE A 504 54.58 -9.42 -5.67
CA ILE A 504 53.65 -10.30 -6.41
C ILE A 504 53.72 -10.05 -7.94
N GLY A 505 54.31 -8.93 -8.38
CA GLY A 505 54.40 -8.56 -9.81
C GLY A 505 55.47 -9.27 -10.64
N MET A 506 56.42 -9.99 -10.03
CA MET A 506 57.54 -10.62 -10.77
C MET A 506 57.40 -12.14 -11.01
N ALA A 507 56.38 -12.79 -10.46
CA ALA A 507 56.19 -14.24 -10.64
C ALA A 507 55.37 -14.63 -11.90
N ILE A 508 54.67 -13.68 -12.53
CA ILE A 508 53.75 -13.96 -13.66
C ILE A 508 54.43 -13.78 -15.04
N ILE A 509 55.57 -13.08 -15.11
CA ILE A 509 56.29 -12.88 -16.39
C ILE A 509 57.19 -14.10 -16.74
N GLY A 510 57.49 -14.99 -15.78
CA GLY A 510 58.32 -16.18 -16.02
C GLY A 510 57.61 -17.35 -16.71
N ILE A 511 56.28 -17.40 -16.72
CA ILE A 511 55.51 -18.56 -17.22
C ILE A 511 55.12 -18.41 -18.70
N PHE A 512 55.17 -17.21 -19.27
CA PHE A 512 54.80 -16.99 -20.67
C PHE A 512 55.95 -17.14 -21.69
N ILE A 513 57.21 -17.26 -21.25
CA ILE A 513 58.36 -17.45 -22.15
C ILE A 513 58.69 -18.94 -22.39
N TYR A 514 58.19 -19.88 -21.56
CA TYR A 514 58.53 -21.30 -21.67
C TYR A 514 57.62 -22.13 -22.61
N ARG A 515 56.55 -21.55 -23.18
CA ARG A 515 55.58 -22.28 -24.03
C ARG A 515 55.64 -22.02 -25.54
N LYS A 516 56.71 -21.38 -26.04
CA LYS A 516 56.91 -21.14 -27.49
C LYS A 516 58.16 -21.81 -28.08
N ARG A 517 58.68 -22.87 -27.43
CA ARG A 517 59.66 -23.81 -28.01
C ARG A 517 59.36 -25.24 -27.57
N ARG A 518 58.32 -25.82 -28.16
CA ARG A 518 58.24 -27.24 -28.52
C ARG A 518 57.29 -27.39 -29.69
#